data_AF-A0A2R6K290-F1
#
_entry.id   AF-A0A2R6K290-F1
#
_cell.length_a   1.000
_cell.length_b   1.000
_cell.length_c   1.000
_cell.angle_alpha   90.00
_cell.angle_beta   90.00
_cell.angle_gamma   90.00
#
_symmetry.space_group_name_H-M   'P 1'
#
loop_
_entity.id
_entity.type
_entity.pdbx_description
1 polymer ?
#
loop_
_entity_poly.entity_id
_entity_poly.type
_entity_poly.pdbx_seq_one_letter_code
_entity_poly.pdbx_strand_id
1 'polypeptide(L)' 'MQSTTRCPTKDGDGIRVVPPCGTCRKTLADYNEAMRVIVPVDDENPIARAVDLLPTRTW' A
#
# COMPACT_ATOMS: atom_id res chain seq x y z
N MET A 1 18.60 0.28 12.14
CA MET A 1 17.45 0.64 13.00
C MET A 1 16.21 0.09 12.33
N GLN A 2 15.54 -0.84 13.00
CA GLN A 2 14.49 -1.68 12.42
C GLN A 2 13.14 -0.96 12.53
N SER A 3 12.49 -0.64 11.40
CA SER A 3 11.12 -0.12 11.43
C SER A 3 10.15 -1.27 11.75
N THR A 4 9.64 -1.26 12.97
CA THR A 4 8.63 -2.16 13.49
C THR A 4 7.28 -1.89 12.84
N THR A 5 6.92 -2.62 11.79
CA THR A 5 5.53 -2.64 11.30
C THR A 5 4.69 -3.47 12.29
N ARG A 6 4.12 -2.79 13.28
CA ARG A 6 3.11 -3.35 14.19
C ARG A 6 1.84 -3.64 13.37
N CYS A 7 1.43 -4.91 13.29
CA CYS A 7 0.10 -5.30 12.83
C CYS A 7 -0.93 -4.73 13.83
N PRO A 8 -1.85 -3.84 13.43
CA PRO A 8 -2.78 -3.26 14.38
C PRO A 8 -3.83 -4.31 14.80
N THR A 9 -4.03 -4.39 16.12
CA THR A 9 -5.11 -5.13 16.78
C THR A 9 -6.46 -4.79 16.16
N LYS A 10 -7.30 -5.81 15.95
CA LYS A 10 -8.67 -5.66 15.46
C LYS A 10 -9.54 -5.09 16.57
N ASP A 11 -9.81 -3.80 16.50
CA ASP A 11 -10.94 -3.17 17.19
C ASP A 11 -11.94 -2.71 16.12
N GLY A 12 -13.14 -3.32 16.12
CA GLY A 12 -14.28 -2.88 15.31
C GLY A 12 -14.68 -3.83 14.18
N ASP A 13 -15.99 -4.07 14.08
CA ASP A 13 -16.74 -4.93 13.15
C ASP A 13 -16.70 -4.48 11.67
N GLY A 14 -15.59 -3.88 11.22
CA GLY A 14 -15.45 -3.25 9.91
C GLY A 14 -14.27 -3.79 9.09
N ILE A 15 -14.43 -3.83 7.77
CA ILE A 15 -13.33 -4.13 6.84
C ILE A 15 -12.38 -2.92 6.83
N ARG A 16 -11.22 -3.06 7.49
CA ARG A 16 -10.14 -2.07 7.42
C ARG A 16 -9.28 -2.32 6.21
N VAL A 17 -9.19 -1.34 5.32
CA VAL A 17 -8.23 -1.36 4.21
C VAL A 17 -6.82 -1.12 4.75
N VAL A 18 -5.89 -2.02 4.43
CA VAL A 18 -4.47 -1.90 4.80
C VAL A 18 -3.68 -1.57 3.54
N PRO A 19 -2.97 -0.43 3.48
CA PRO A 19 -2.19 -0.07 2.30
C PRO A 19 -1.02 -1.04 2.09
N PRO A 20 -0.59 -1.27 0.84
CA PRO A 20 0.51 -2.20 0.55
C PRO A 20 1.84 -1.68 1.14
N CYS A 21 2.59 -2.57 1.78
CA CYS A 21 3.93 -2.24 2.30
C CYS A 21 4.96 -2.06 1.16
N GLY A 22 6.19 -1.67 1.50
CA GLY A 22 7.25 -1.43 0.50
C GLY A 22 7.51 -2.63 -0.44
N THR A 23 7.61 -3.83 0.12
CA THR A 23 7.81 -5.07 -0.66
C THR A 23 6.62 -5.37 -1.55
N CYS A 24 5.39 -5.28 -1.03
CA CYS A 24 4.18 -5.52 -1.80
C CYS A 24 4.05 -4.55 -2.97
N ARG A 25 4.36 -3.25 -2.75
CA ARG A 25 4.34 -2.25 -3.82
C ARG A 25 5.28 -2.62 -4.96
N LYS A 26 6.51 -3.06 -4.64
CA LYS A 26 7.48 -3.52 -5.64
C LYS A 26 6.98 -4.75 -6.40
N THR A 27 6.55 -5.79 -5.68
CA THR A 27 6.05 -7.03 -6.31
C THR A 27 4.86 -6.80 -7.22
N LEU A 28 3.91 -5.97 -6.80
CA LEU A 28 2.72 -5.65 -7.61
C LEU A 28 3.07 -4.83 -8.86
N ALA A 29 3.98 -3.86 -8.72
CA ALA A 29 4.49 -3.06 -9.84
C ALA A 29 5.26 -3.92 -10.85
N ASP A 30 6.12 -4.84 -10.37
CA ASP A 30 6.91 -5.73 -11.22
C ASP A 30 6.01 -6.77 -11.94
N TYR A 31 4.89 -7.18 -11.32
CA TYR A 31 3.95 -8.15 -11.91
C TYR A 31 3.10 -7.55 -13.03
N ASN A 32 2.57 -6.35 -12.82
CA ASN A 32 1.75 -5.63 -13.80
C ASN A 32 1.86 -4.12 -13.55
N GLU A 33 2.43 -3.38 -14.50
CA GLU A 33 2.57 -1.93 -14.41
C GLU A 33 1.24 -1.18 -14.28
N ALA A 34 0.16 -1.76 -14.81
CA ALA A 34 -1.20 -1.23 -14.72
C ALA A 34 -1.96 -1.72 -13.47
N MET A 35 -1.30 -2.44 -12.55
CA MET A 35 -1.93 -2.94 -11.31
C MET A 35 -2.45 -1.77 -10.48
N ARG A 36 -3.72 -1.87 -10.07
CA ARG A 36 -4.42 -0.86 -9.26
C ARG A 36 -4.64 -1.36 -7.84
N VAL A 37 -4.41 -0.49 -6.86
CA VAL A 37 -4.54 -0.78 -5.43
C VAL A 37 -5.27 0.34 -4.72
N ILE A 38 -5.97 0.01 -3.63
CA ILE A 38 -6.63 0.99 -2.78
C ILE A 38 -5.62 1.48 -1.74
N VAL A 39 -5.46 2.80 -1.62
CA VAL A 39 -4.58 3.43 -0.63
C VAL A 39 -5.40 4.43 0.18
N PRO A 40 -5.75 4.11 1.43
CA PRO A 40 -6.55 5.03 2.24
C PRO A 40 -5.82 6.37 2.48
N VAL A 41 -6.51 7.49 2.25
CA VAL A 41 -6.04 8.87 2.49
C VAL A 41 -7.22 9.66 3.03
N ASP A 42 -7.08 10.32 4.19
CA ASP A 42 -8.10 11.20 4.79
C ASP A 42 -9.53 10.62 4.77
N ASP A 43 -9.67 9.37 5.27
CA ASP A 43 -10.92 8.58 5.30
C ASP A 43 -11.52 8.20 3.92
N GLU A 44 -10.86 8.59 2.83
CA GLU A 44 -11.18 8.11 1.49
C GLU A 44 -10.37 6.86 1.12
N ASN A 45 -10.88 6.09 0.16
CA ASN A 45 -10.25 4.89 -0.38
C ASN A 45 -9.91 5.07 -1.88
N PRO A 46 -9.05 6.04 -2.24
CA PRO A 46 -8.68 6.26 -3.63
C PRO A 46 -7.92 5.07 -4.23
N ILE A 47 -8.07 4.91 -5.54
CA ILE A 47 -7.35 3.90 -6.32
C ILE A 47 -6.10 4.54 -6.92
N ALA A 48 -4.95 3.93 -6.66
CA ALA A 48 -3.65 4.31 -7.23
C ALA A 48 -3.04 3.14 -8.01
N ARG A 49 -2.12 3.42 -8.95
CA ARG A 49 -1.33 2.35 -9.55
C ARG A 49 -0.18 1.96 -8.63
N ALA A 50 0.14 0.68 -8.56
CA ALA A 50 1.23 0.19 -7.71
C ALA A 50 2.58 0.86 -8.03
N VAL A 51 2.83 1.18 -9.30
CA VAL A 51 4.04 1.87 -9.77
C VAL A 51 4.17 3.29 -9.22
N ASP A 52 3.06 4.02 -9.07
CA ASP A 52 3.05 5.41 -8.61
C ASP A 52 3.34 5.51 -7.10
N LEU A 53 3.21 4.40 -6.37
CA LEU A 53 3.45 4.32 -4.92
C LEU A 53 4.90 3.97 -4.56
N LEU A 54 5.74 3.69 -5.56
CA LEU A 54 7.16 3.48 -5.33
C LEU A 54 7.82 4.83 -5.04
N PRO A 55 8.71 4.93 -4.02
CA PRO A 55 9.51 6.14 -3.86
C PRO A 55 10.22 6.40 -5.19
N THR A 56 10.09 7.64 -5.70
CA THR A 56 10.59 8.11 -6.99
C THR A 56 11.84 7.34 -7.39
N ARG A 57 11.71 6.46 -8.39
CA ARG A 57 12.86 5.73 -8.93
C ARG A 57 13.79 6.76 -9.57
N THR A 58 14.79 7.23 -8.84
CA THR A 58 15.89 8.04 -9.35
C THR A 58 16.83 7.10 -10.10
N TRP A 59 16.56 6.86 -11.38
CA TRP A 59 17.56 6.41 -12.34
C TRP A 59 17.59 7.44 -13.47
#